data_AF-A0A441VMS0-F1
#
_entry.id   AF-A0A441VMS0-F1
#
_cell.length_a   1.000
_cell.length_b   1.000
_cell.length_c   1.000
_cell.angle_alpha   90.00
_cell.angle_beta   90.00
_cell.angle_gamma   90.00
#
_symmetry.space_group_name_H-M   'P 1'
#
loop_
_entity.id
_entity.type
_entity.pdbx_description
1 polymer ?
#
loop_
_entity_poly.entity_id
_entity_poly.type
_entity_poly.pdbx_seq_one_letter_code
_entity_poly.pdbx_strand_id
1 'polypeptide(L)'
;IAKRLDGLEWAYVPYRRPGLPLAQGIVERLRPGVDVLILANHGLVVAAETVAGAEALLRRVTGLLARPPREVAEPNLVALTALIGHTGYRLPADVEAHAVAIDPESRRMAAGGSLYPDHVIFLGQGSVVARPGEDVMRVTERCGTAPVAILFPGLGVLMRGDASPGANAMQRCLADVTARVDVAAKLNYLTAAENDELINWDAEKYRQKLNAAGS
;
A
#
# COMPACT_ATOMS: atom_id res chain seq x y z
N ILE A 1 1.12 9.48 16.77
CA ILE A 1 0.21 8.38 17.18
C ILE A 1 -0.11 8.47 18.66
N ALA A 2 0.89 8.38 19.56
CA ALA A 2 0.69 8.42 21.02
C ALA A 2 -0.30 9.50 21.52
N LYS A 3 -0.10 10.77 21.14
CA LYS A 3 -1.02 11.87 21.51
C LYS A 3 -2.48 11.68 21.05
N ARG A 4 -2.71 11.02 19.91
CA ARG A 4 -4.06 10.79 19.36
C ARG A 4 -4.78 9.61 20.02
N LEU A 5 -4.01 8.68 20.59
CA LEU A 5 -4.53 7.51 21.29
C LEU A 5 -4.44 7.70 22.81
N ASP A 6 -4.32 8.93 23.28
CA ASP A 6 -4.29 9.24 24.71
C ASP A 6 -5.61 8.78 25.36
N GLY A 7 -5.50 8.19 26.56
CA GLY A 7 -6.63 7.56 27.25
C GLY A 7 -7.12 6.22 26.66
N LEU A 8 -6.34 5.60 25.77
CA LEU A 8 -6.49 4.19 25.39
C LEU A 8 -5.26 3.41 25.83
N GLU A 9 -5.46 2.20 26.34
CA GLU A 9 -4.37 1.24 26.52
C GLU A 9 -4.06 0.59 25.18
N TRP A 10 -2.88 0.87 24.64
CA TRP A 10 -2.44 0.35 23.36
C TRP A 10 -0.98 -0.14 23.40
N ALA A 11 -0.62 -0.94 22.40
CA ALA A 11 0.77 -1.33 22.17
C ALA A 11 1.18 -1.14 20.71
N TYR A 12 2.43 -0.75 20.51
CA TYR A 12 3.07 -0.77 19.21
C TYR A 12 3.74 -2.13 19.01
N VAL A 13 3.51 -2.75 17.85
CA VAL A 13 4.22 -3.96 17.42
C VAL A 13 5.13 -3.58 16.26
N PRO A 14 6.47 -3.69 16.41
CA PRO A 14 7.41 -3.44 15.32
C PRO A 14 7.13 -4.36 14.14
N TYR A 15 7.59 -3.96 12.95
CA TYR A 15 7.29 -4.73 11.77
C TYR A 15 7.84 -6.16 11.90
N ARG A 16 6.98 -7.11 11.56
CA ARG A 16 7.31 -8.51 11.37
C ARG A 16 6.47 -9.02 10.21
N ARG A 17 7.04 -9.93 9.43
CA ARG A 17 6.35 -10.54 8.29
C ARG A 17 5.01 -11.16 8.72
N PRO A 18 3.92 -10.97 7.95
CA PRO A 18 2.63 -11.59 8.24
C PRO A 18 2.74 -13.11 8.43
N GLY A 19 1.94 -13.66 9.35
CA GLY A 19 1.97 -15.07 9.75
C GLY A 19 2.60 -15.27 11.12
N LEU A 20 3.29 -16.41 11.32
CA LEU A 20 3.87 -16.79 12.61
C LEU A 20 4.78 -15.72 13.24
N PRO A 21 5.70 -15.04 12.50
CA PRO A 21 6.57 -14.03 13.10
C PRO A 21 5.79 -12.87 13.71
N LEU A 22 4.78 -12.37 13.01
CA LEU A 22 3.89 -11.32 13.51
C LEU A 22 3.07 -11.79 14.71
N ALA A 23 2.52 -13.01 14.67
CA ALA A 23 1.78 -13.57 15.80
C ALA A 23 2.64 -13.63 17.07
N GLN A 24 3.91 -14.07 16.95
CA GLN A 24 4.87 -14.05 18.06
C GLN A 24 5.13 -12.61 18.55
N GLY A 25 5.33 -11.66 17.63
CA GLY A 25 5.55 -10.25 17.98
C GLY A 25 4.34 -9.60 18.67
N ILE A 26 3.12 -10.02 18.34
CA ILE A 26 1.91 -9.64 19.04
C ILE A 26 1.93 -10.19 20.47
N VAL A 27 2.16 -11.51 20.64
CA VAL A 27 2.21 -12.16 21.96
C VAL A 27 3.23 -11.49 22.89
N GLU A 28 4.40 -11.11 22.38
CA GLU A 28 5.43 -10.39 23.14
C GLU A 28 4.98 -9.01 23.67
N ARG A 29 3.96 -8.40 23.06
CA ARG A 29 3.44 -7.06 23.41
C ARG A 29 2.10 -7.10 24.13
N LEU A 30 1.45 -8.26 24.18
CA LEU A 30 0.21 -8.44 24.90
C LEU A 30 0.45 -8.35 26.41
N ARG A 31 -0.42 -7.60 27.07
CA ARG A 31 -0.49 -7.48 28.53
C ARG A 31 -1.94 -7.19 28.91
N PRO A 32 -2.36 -7.47 30.16
CA PRO A 32 -3.72 -7.20 30.60
C PRO A 32 -4.14 -5.75 30.30
N GLY A 33 -5.34 -5.58 29.72
CA GLY A 33 -5.93 -4.28 29.39
C GLY A 33 -5.52 -3.67 28.04
N VAL A 34 -4.59 -4.27 27.28
CA VAL A 34 -4.27 -3.79 25.92
C VAL A 34 -5.23 -4.38 24.90
N ASP A 35 -6.17 -3.56 24.47
CA ASP A 35 -7.19 -3.92 23.48
C ASP A 35 -6.93 -3.31 22.09
N VAL A 36 -5.84 -2.55 21.93
CA VAL A 36 -5.48 -1.85 20.69
C VAL A 36 -4.02 -2.11 20.35
N LEU A 37 -3.76 -2.71 19.19
CA LEU A 37 -2.41 -2.94 18.67
C LEU A 37 -2.19 -2.17 17.37
N ILE A 38 -1.17 -1.32 17.36
CA ILE A 38 -0.68 -0.67 16.14
C ILE A 38 0.47 -1.49 15.57
N LEU A 39 0.25 -2.11 14.42
CA LEU A 39 1.20 -2.96 13.74
C LEU A 39 1.97 -2.12 12.71
N ALA A 40 3.27 -1.94 12.93
CA ALA A 40 4.14 -1.18 12.03
C ALA A 40 4.06 -1.71 10.60
N ASN A 41 3.93 -0.81 9.62
CA ASN A 41 3.87 -1.15 8.19
C ASN A 41 2.79 -2.19 7.85
N HIS A 42 1.73 -2.30 8.67
CA HIS A 42 0.70 -3.32 8.47
C HIS A 42 -0.70 -2.79 8.76
N GLY A 43 -1.00 -2.39 10.00
CA GLY A 43 -2.36 -1.96 10.31
C GLY A 43 -2.69 -1.91 11.80
N LEU A 44 -3.94 -2.25 12.10
CA LEU A 44 -4.56 -2.11 13.42
C LEU A 44 -5.26 -3.43 13.77
N VAL A 45 -5.07 -3.88 15.01
CA VAL A 45 -5.87 -4.95 15.62
C VAL A 45 -6.56 -4.36 16.84
N VAL A 46 -7.83 -4.67 17.01
CA VAL A 46 -8.58 -4.37 18.22
C VAL A 46 -9.21 -5.65 18.79
N ALA A 47 -9.35 -5.71 20.11
CA ALA A 47 -9.97 -6.81 20.80
C ALA A 47 -11.07 -6.31 21.74
N ALA A 48 -12.10 -7.14 21.95
CA ALA A 48 -13.14 -6.93 22.94
C ALA A 48 -13.86 -8.26 23.18
N GLU A 49 -14.61 -8.34 24.28
CA GLU A 49 -15.43 -9.53 24.63
C GLU A 49 -16.53 -9.85 23.62
N THR A 50 -16.94 -8.87 22.80
CA THR A 50 -18.00 -9.03 21.81
C THR A 50 -17.61 -8.40 20.48
N VAL A 51 -18.17 -8.92 19.39
CA VAL A 51 -18.01 -8.36 18.04
C VAL A 51 -18.44 -6.89 17.99
N ALA A 52 -19.56 -6.55 18.63
CA ALA A 52 -20.05 -5.17 18.70
C ALA A 52 -19.09 -4.26 19.47
N GLY A 53 -18.48 -4.75 20.56
CA GLY A 53 -17.46 -4.03 21.31
C GLY A 53 -16.20 -3.78 20.48
N ALA A 54 -15.75 -4.79 19.73
CA ALA A 54 -14.58 -4.69 18.86
C ALA A 54 -14.85 -3.69 17.73
N GLU A 55 -16.04 -3.70 17.14
CA GLU A 55 -16.43 -2.74 16.12
C GLU A 55 -16.48 -1.30 16.66
N ALA A 56 -17.08 -1.10 17.84
CA ALA A 56 -17.12 0.21 18.48
C ALA A 56 -15.71 0.74 18.79
N LEU A 57 -14.81 -0.12 19.28
CA LEU A 57 -13.42 0.24 19.53
C LEU A 57 -12.68 0.54 18.23
N LEU A 58 -12.86 -0.25 17.18
CA LEU A 58 -12.29 -0.02 15.86
C LEU A 58 -12.70 1.35 15.31
N ARG A 59 -14.00 1.70 15.37
CA ARG A 59 -14.51 3.00 14.93
C ARG A 59 -13.92 4.15 15.75
N ARG A 60 -13.81 3.98 17.08
CA ARG A 60 -13.19 4.99 17.96
C ARG A 60 -11.73 5.22 17.59
N VAL A 61 -10.93 4.16 17.48
CA VAL A 61 -9.50 4.25 17.17
C VAL A 61 -9.27 4.84 15.78
N THR A 62 -9.99 4.37 14.76
CA THR A 62 -9.86 4.89 13.40
C THR A 62 -10.31 6.34 13.30
N GLY A 63 -11.35 6.76 14.02
CA GLY A 63 -11.76 8.17 14.13
C GLY A 63 -10.69 9.07 14.76
N LEU A 64 -10.04 8.63 15.84
CA LEU A 64 -8.94 9.37 16.48
C LEU A 64 -7.71 9.49 15.57
N LEU A 65 -7.42 8.44 14.80
CA LEU A 65 -6.29 8.39 13.87
C LEU A 65 -6.59 9.04 12.51
N ALA A 66 -7.85 9.36 12.22
CA ALA A 66 -8.27 9.89 10.93
C ALA A 66 -7.50 11.17 10.57
N ARG A 67 -7.12 11.23 9.29
CA ARG A 67 -6.52 12.40 8.65
C ARG A 67 -7.19 12.60 7.30
N PRO A 68 -7.51 13.84 6.93
CA PRO A 68 -7.97 14.12 5.57
C PRO A 68 -6.84 13.80 4.59
N PRO A 69 -7.16 13.26 3.39
CA PRO A 69 -6.17 13.16 2.32
C PRO A 69 -5.77 14.55 1.85
N ARG A 70 -4.55 14.70 1.33
CA ARG A 70 -4.17 15.87 0.53
C ARG A 70 -5.02 15.93 -0.73
N GLU A 71 -5.46 17.14 -1.08
CA GLU A 71 -6.16 17.40 -2.34
C GLU A 71 -5.18 17.37 -3.51
N VAL A 72 -5.65 16.88 -4.65
CA VAL A 72 -4.89 16.78 -5.90
C VAL A 72 -5.74 17.27 -7.05
N ALA A 73 -5.08 17.67 -8.14
CA ALA A 73 -5.76 17.93 -9.40
C ALA A 73 -6.32 16.63 -10.00
N GLU A 74 -7.27 16.78 -10.93
CA GLU A 74 -7.80 15.67 -11.72
C GLU A 74 -6.72 15.02 -12.60
N PRO A 75 -6.78 13.70 -12.84
CA PRO A 75 -5.85 13.01 -13.71
C PRO A 75 -6.00 13.45 -15.17
N ASN A 76 -4.89 13.50 -15.90
CA ASN A 76 -4.90 13.79 -17.33
C ASN A 76 -5.11 12.49 -18.12
N LEU A 77 -6.36 12.05 -18.20
CA LEU A 77 -6.73 10.78 -18.86
C LEU A 77 -6.39 10.74 -20.35
N VAL A 78 -6.42 11.90 -21.04
CA VAL A 78 -6.06 12.00 -22.46
C VAL A 78 -4.56 11.72 -22.64
N ALA A 79 -3.71 12.38 -21.84
CA ALA A 79 -2.27 12.14 -21.88
C ALA A 79 -1.91 10.72 -21.45
N LEU A 80 -2.56 10.18 -20.41
CA LEU A 80 -2.38 8.79 -19.99
C LEU A 80 -2.74 7.80 -21.09
N THR A 81 -3.86 8.00 -21.78
CA THR A 81 -4.29 7.12 -22.88
C THR A 81 -3.30 7.15 -24.03
N ALA A 82 -2.72 8.32 -24.35
CA ALA A 82 -1.68 8.44 -25.37
C ALA A 82 -0.40 7.67 -25.01
N LEU A 83 -0.07 7.53 -23.72
CA LEU A 83 1.11 6.79 -23.24
C LEU A 83 0.93 5.26 -23.29
N ILE A 84 -0.31 4.75 -23.36
CA ILE A 84 -0.62 3.32 -23.42
C ILE A 84 -0.15 2.71 -24.76
N GLY A 85 -0.39 3.38 -25.88
CA GLY A 85 -0.10 2.84 -27.22
C GLY A 85 -0.69 1.43 -27.42
N HIS A 86 0.17 0.47 -27.81
CA HIS A 86 -0.20 -0.94 -28.00
C HIS A 86 0.31 -1.86 -26.86
N THR A 87 0.67 -1.30 -25.71
CA THR A 87 1.34 -2.04 -24.62
C THR A 87 0.42 -2.94 -23.80
N GLY A 88 -0.89 -2.85 -24.01
CA GLY A 88 -1.88 -3.55 -23.20
C GLY A 88 -2.06 -2.99 -21.79
N TYR A 89 -1.42 -1.86 -21.44
CA TYR A 89 -1.74 -1.13 -20.21
C TYR A 89 -3.12 -0.48 -20.28
N ARG A 90 -3.66 -0.14 -19.11
CA ARG A 90 -4.99 0.46 -18.96
C ARG A 90 -5.03 1.47 -17.82
N LEU A 91 -6.09 2.27 -17.80
CA LEU A 91 -6.42 3.09 -16.63
C LEU A 91 -6.76 2.19 -15.42
N PRO A 92 -6.46 2.63 -14.19
CA PRO A 92 -6.85 1.93 -12.98
C PRO A 92 -8.38 1.85 -12.85
N ALA A 93 -8.87 0.91 -12.04
CA ALA A 93 -10.31 0.74 -11.81
C ALA A 93 -10.95 1.93 -11.08
N ASP A 94 -10.23 2.55 -10.15
CA ASP A 94 -10.69 3.68 -9.33
C ASP A 94 -9.92 4.95 -9.70
N VAL A 95 -10.62 6.09 -9.84
CA VAL A 95 -10.01 7.37 -10.21
C VAL A 95 -9.03 7.87 -9.13
N GLU A 96 -9.30 7.55 -7.87
CA GLU A 96 -8.49 7.93 -6.71
C GLU A 96 -7.08 7.32 -6.76
N ALA A 97 -6.91 6.19 -7.46
CA ALA A 97 -5.62 5.53 -7.65
C ALA A 97 -4.58 6.43 -8.33
N HIS A 98 -5.02 7.45 -9.07
CA HIS A 98 -4.14 8.41 -9.72
C HIS A 98 -3.44 9.37 -8.77
N ALA A 99 -4.01 9.64 -7.60
CA ALA A 99 -3.54 10.71 -6.71
C ALA A 99 -2.07 10.55 -6.30
N VAL A 100 -1.59 9.32 -6.13
CA VAL A 100 -0.18 9.03 -5.79
C VAL A 100 0.82 9.53 -6.82
N ALA A 101 0.45 9.58 -8.11
CA ALA A 101 1.34 10.07 -9.16
C ALA A 101 1.23 11.59 -9.35
N ILE A 102 0.08 12.17 -9.02
CA ILE A 102 -0.22 13.59 -9.17
C ILE A 102 0.42 14.40 -8.03
N ASP A 103 0.17 14.02 -6.78
CA ASP A 103 0.78 14.66 -5.61
C ASP A 103 2.28 14.38 -5.55
N PRO A 104 3.16 15.40 -5.64
CA PRO A 104 4.60 15.20 -5.57
C PRO A 104 5.07 14.55 -4.27
N GLU A 105 4.42 14.83 -3.14
CA GLU A 105 4.82 14.25 -1.85
C GLU A 105 4.42 12.78 -1.76
N SER A 106 3.20 12.43 -2.14
CA SER A 106 2.77 11.03 -2.23
C SER A 106 3.65 10.23 -3.19
N ARG A 107 3.99 10.80 -4.34
CA ARG A 107 4.90 10.18 -5.31
C ARG A 107 6.29 9.95 -4.72
N ARG A 108 6.84 10.95 -4.02
CA ARG A 108 8.15 10.84 -3.34
C ARG A 108 8.13 9.71 -2.30
N MET A 109 7.04 9.58 -1.54
CA MET A 109 6.87 8.51 -0.56
C MET A 109 6.78 7.14 -1.26
N ALA A 110 5.96 7.00 -2.29
CA ALA A 110 5.80 5.75 -3.03
C ALA A 110 7.10 5.30 -3.74
N ALA A 111 7.88 6.26 -4.26
CA ALA A 111 9.16 6.01 -4.90
C ALA A 111 10.29 5.63 -3.92
N GLY A 112 10.12 5.88 -2.61
CA GLY A 112 11.15 5.61 -1.61
C GLY A 112 11.32 4.13 -1.26
N GLY A 113 10.37 3.28 -1.63
CA GLY A 113 10.39 1.83 -1.39
C GLY A 113 9.01 1.28 -1.04
N SER A 114 8.95 0.00 -0.67
CA SER A 114 7.71 -0.65 -0.26
C SER A 114 7.27 -0.19 1.14
N LEU A 115 6.01 0.19 1.28
CA LEU A 115 5.47 0.72 2.53
C LEU A 115 4.88 -0.34 3.47
N TYR A 116 4.37 -1.45 2.92
CA TYR A 116 3.70 -2.51 3.69
C TYR A 116 3.61 -3.80 2.85
N PRO A 117 3.40 -4.99 3.45
CA PRO A 117 3.49 -6.28 2.75
C PRO A 117 2.64 -6.37 1.49
N ASP A 118 1.36 -5.98 1.56
CA ASP A 118 0.44 -6.12 0.43
C ASP A 118 0.82 -5.22 -0.76
N HIS A 119 1.51 -4.10 -0.53
CA HIS A 119 2.13 -3.31 -1.60
C HIS A 119 3.05 -4.21 -2.42
N VAL A 120 3.95 -4.96 -1.75
CA VAL A 120 4.91 -5.86 -2.40
C VAL A 120 4.19 -6.97 -3.15
N ILE A 121 3.22 -7.60 -2.48
CA ILE A 121 2.52 -8.77 -3.00
C ILE A 121 1.70 -8.44 -4.26
N PHE A 122 1.05 -7.28 -4.30
CA PHE A 122 0.13 -6.93 -5.39
C PHE A 122 0.73 -5.99 -6.44
N LEU A 123 1.67 -5.11 -6.08
CA LEU A 123 2.24 -4.11 -6.98
C LEU A 123 3.72 -4.36 -7.32
N GLY A 124 4.40 -5.22 -6.54
CA GLY A 124 5.84 -5.47 -6.64
C GLY A 124 6.66 -4.66 -5.64
N GLN A 125 7.98 -4.86 -5.66
CA GLN A 125 8.90 -4.14 -4.77
C GLN A 125 8.99 -2.66 -5.17
N GLY A 126 8.53 -1.76 -4.28
CA GLY A 126 8.48 -0.32 -4.51
C GLY A 126 7.53 0.08 -5.65
N SER A 127 7.47 1.38 -5.92
CA SER A 127 6.66 1.94 -7.01
C SER A 127 7.52 2.38 -8.19
N VAL A 128 7.12 2.02 -9.40
CA VAL A 128 7.80 2.45 -10.62
C VAL A 128 7.28 3.82 -11.05
N VAL A 129 8.17 4.80 -11.10
CA VAL A 129 7.88 6.16 -11.58
C VAL A 129 8.48 6.34 -12.98
N ALA A 130 7.69 6.86 -13.91
CA ALA A 130 8.15 7.22 -15.24
C ALA A 130 9.08 8.45 -15.19
N ARG A 131 10.16 8.42 -15.96
CA ARG A 131 11.05 9.56 -16.18
C ARG A 131 10.43 10.50 -17.22
N PRO A 132 10.86 11.79 -17.27
CA PRO A 132 10.37 12.73 -18.28
C PRO A 132 10.53 12.16 -19.70
N GLY A 133 9.43 12.18 -20.47
CA GLY A 133 9.40 11.68 -21.85
C GLY A 133 9.29 10.16 -22.02
N GLU A 134 9.24 9.40 -20.93
CA GLU A 134 8.96 7.96 -21.01
C GLU A 134 7.48 7.71 -21.29
N ASP A 135 7.22 6.82 -22.26
CA ASP A 135 5.95 6.12 -22.41
C ASP A 135 6.05 4.74 -21.73
N VAL A 136 4.96 3.96 -21.77
CA VAL A 136 4.96 2.63 -21.15
C VAL A 136 6.09 1.74 -21.67
N MET A 137 6.35 1.75 -22.99
CA MET A 137 7.39 0.90 -23.59
C MET A 137 8.79 1.25 -23.08
N ARG A 138 9.11 2.55 -22.97
CA ARG A 138 10.41 2.98 -22.44
C ARG A 138 10.56 2.62 -20.96
N VAL A 139 9.47 2.70 -20.18
CA VAL A 139 9.50 2.26 -18.77
C VAL A 139 9.75 0.76 -18.67
N THR A 140 9.04 -0.06 -19.45
CA THR A 140 9.19 -1.53 -19.39
C THR A 140 10.57 -1.98 -19.85
N GLU A 141 11.11 -1.38 -20.92
CA GLU A 141 12.48 -1.63 -21.39
C GLU A 141 13.51 -1.29 -20.30
N ARG A 142 13.41 -0.10 -19.70
CA ARG A 142 14.29 0.33 -18.61
C ARG A 142 14.23 -0.60 -17.40
N CYS A 143 13.03 -1.06 -17.04
CA CYS A 143 12.83 -1.95 -15.90
C CYS A 143 13.22 -3.41 -16.20
N GLY A 144 13.38 -3.78 -17.48
CA GLY A 144 13.59 -5.17 -17.90
C GLY A 144 12.37 -6.08 -17.63
N THR A 145 11.23 -5.50 -17.28
CA THR A 145 9.97 -6.18 -16.96
C THR A 145 8.82 -5.21 -17.10
N ALA A 146 7.58 -5.71 -17.19
CA ALA A 146 6.37 -4.90 -17.21
C ALA A 146 5.84 -4.68 -15.77
N PRO A 147 6.00 -3.48 -15.15
CA PRO A 147 5.54 -3.21 -13.80
C PRO A 147 4.02 -3.31 -13.68
N VAL A 148 3.50 -3.77 -12.54
CA VAL A 148 2.04 -3.86 -12.34
C VAL A 148 1.36 -2.49 -12.44
N ALA A 149 2.02 -1.45 -11.91
CA ALA A 149 1.59 -0.07 -11.98
C ALA A 149 2.77 0.84 -12.35
N ILE A 150 2.51 1.87 -13.15
CA ILE A 150 3.47 2.91 -13.51
C ILE A 150 2.86 4.26 -13.13
N LEU A 151 3.60 5.02 -12.31
CA LEU A 151 3.23 6.37 -11.89
C LEU A 151 3.83 7.36 -12.89
N PHE A 152 2.98 8.08 -13.62
CA PHE A 152 3.37 9.16 -14.52
C PHE A 152 3.22 10.50 -13.80
N PRO A 153 4.35 11.17 -13.44
CA PRO A 153 4.33 12.40 -12.64
C PRO A 153 3.35 13.45 -13.16
N GLY A 154 2.41 13.88 -12.31
CA GLY A 154 1.44 14.93 -12.63
C GLY A 154 0.30 14.51 -13.58
N LEU A 155 0.35 13.30 -14.16
CA LEU A 155 -0.68 12.81 -15.07
C LEU A 155 -1.61 11.80 -14.40
N GLY A 156 -1.03 10.86 -13.66
CA GLY A 156 -1.75 9.76 -13.02
C GLY A 156 -1.00 8.44 -13.16
N VAL A 157 -1.74 7.34 -13.25
CA VAL A 157 -1.23 5.97 -13.12
C VAL A 157 -1.75 5.15 -14.28
N LEU A 158 -0.91 4.27 -14.82
CA LEU A 158 -1.35 3.19 -15.71
C LEU A 158 -1.09 1.85 -15.02
N MET A 159 -2.07 0.95 -15.12
CA MET A 159 -2.01 -0.42 -14.65
C MET A 159 -1.72 -1.36 -15.81
N ARG A 160 -0.98 -2.43 -15.57
CA ARG A 160 -0.80 -3.50 -16.56
C ARG A 160 -2.17 -4.10 -16.90
N GLY A 161 -2.38 -4.51 -18.16
CA GLY A 161 -3.70 -4.95 -18.64
C GLY A 161 -4.31 -6.10 -17.84
N ASP A 162 -3.47 -7.05 -17.45
CA ASP A 162 -3.78 -8.24 -16.66
C ASP A 162 -3.79 -7.99 -15.14
N ALA A 163 -3.65 -6.73 -14.69
CA ALA A 163 -3.65 -6.43 -13.26
C ALA A 163 -4.97 -6.88 -12.61
N SER A 164 -4.85 -7.71 -11.58
CA SER A 164 -5.98 -8.30 -10.87
C SER A 164 -6.84 -7.23 -10.16
N PRO A 165 -8.08 -7.57 -9.75
CA PRO A 165 -8.87 -6.70 -8.89
C PRO A 165 -8.13 -6.31 -7.60
N GLY A 166 -7.39 -7.25 -7.00
CA GLY A 166 -6.56 -7.00 -5.82
C GLY A 166 -5.44 -6.00 -6.09
N ALA A 167 -4.80 -6.04 -7.26
CA ALA A 167 -3.78 -5.06 -7.65
C ALA A 167 -4.37 -3.66 -7.84
N ASN A 168 -5.56 -3.54 -8.43
CA ASN A 168 -6.23 -2.25 -8.56
C ASN A 168 -6.61 -1.66 -7.19
N ALA A 169 -7.24 -2.47 -6.32
CA ALA A 169 -7.56 -2.06 -4.96
C ALA A 169 -6.30 -1.65 -4.19
N MET A 170 -5.19 -2.36 -4.39
CA MET A 170 -3.93 -2.02 -3.74
C MET A 170 -3.30 -0.73 -4.26
N GLN A 171 -3.39 -0.46 -5.56
CA GLN A 171 -2.95 0.80 -6.13
C GLN A 171 -3.74 1.98 -5.56
N ARG A 172 -5.06 1.83 -5.42
CA ARG A 172 -5.90 2.82 -4.71
C ARG A 172 -5.47 2.97 -3.24
N CYS A 173 -5.26 1.86 -2.54
CA CYS A 173 -4.79 1.88 -1.15
C CYS A 173 -3.46 2.65 -1.00
N LEU A 174 -2.52 2.46 -1.91
CA LEU A 174 -1.24 3.20 -1.92
C LEU A 174 -1.48 4.71 -2.04
N ALA A 175 -2.39 5.15 -2.91
CA ALA A 175 -2.79 6.55 -3.01
C ALA A 175 -3.44 7.07 -1.72
N ASP A 176 -4.37 6.30 -1.15
CA ASP A 176 -5.06 6.67 0.09
C ASP A 176 -4.11 6.80 1.30
N VAL A 177 -3.15 5.88 1.44
CA VAL A 177 -2.15 5.89 2.51
C VAL A 177 -1.23 7.08 2.34
N THR A 178 -0.60 7.21 1.17
CA THR A 178 0.41 8.25 0.94
C THR A 178 -0.18 9.64 1.08
N ALA A 179 -1.39 9.89 0.57
CA ALA A 179 -2.10 11.18 0.68
C ALA A 179 -2.37 11.62 2.14
N ARG A 180 -2.36 10.71 3.11
CA ARG A 180 -2.64 10.99 4.54
C ARG A 180 -1.40 11.00 5.43
N VAL A 181 -0.25 10.58 4.91
CA VAL A 181 1.03 10.63 5.63
C VAL A 181 1.47 12.08 5.81
N ASP A 182 2.10 12.43 6.93
CA ASP A 182 2.65 13.78 7.09
C ASP A 182 3.83 14.00 6.16
N VAL A 183 3.91 15.13 5.46
CA VAL A 183 5.03 15.42 4.56
C VAL A 183 6.38 15.43 5.29
N ALA A 184 6.36 15.82 6.58
CA ALA A 184 7.53 15.82 7.45
C ALA A 184 7.78 14.47 8.15
N ALA A 185 6.93 13.46 7.95
CA ALA A 185 7.13 12.15 8.58
C ALA A 185 8.37 11.46 8.00
N LYS A 186 9.20 10.93 8.90
CA LYS A 186 10.21 9.93 8.52
C LYS A 186 9.49 8.60 8.29
N LEU A 187 9.53 8.12 7.06
CA LEU A 187 8.98 6.81 6.69
C LEU A 187 9.99 5.69 6.94
N ASN A 188 9.48 4.57 7.41
CA ASN A 188 10.20 3.31 7.48
C ASN A 188 9.73 2.46 6.31
N TYR A 189 10.61 2.21 5.34
CA TYR A 189 10.33 1.32 4.22
C TYR A 189 10.74 -0.11 4.59
N LEU A 190 10.12 -1.10 3.96
CA LEU A 190 10.59 -2.47 4.05
C LEU A 190 12.00 -2.57 3.48
N THR A 191 12.89 -3.21 4.22
CA THR A 191 14.27 -3.49 3.80
C THR A 191 14.30 -4.51 2.66
N ALA A 192 15.43 -4.61 1.96
CA ALA A 192 15.59 -5.61 0.90
C ALA A 192 15.28 -7.04 1.39
N ALA A 193 15.81 -7.42 2.57
CA ALA A 193 15.55 -8.72 3.18
C ALA A 193 14.04 -8.95 3.46
N GLU A 194 13.33 -7.95 3.99
CA GLU A 194 11.89 -8.06 4.27
C GLU A 194 11.06 -8.15 2.99
N ASN A 195 11.47 -7.46 1.91
CA ASN A 195 10.83 -7.61 0.60
C ASN A 195 11.06 -9.02 0.03
N ASP A 196 12.28 -9.55 0.14
CA ASP A 196 12.64 -10.87 -0.39
C ASP A 196 11.93 -12.00 0.37
N GLU A 197 11.79 -11.86 1.69
CA GLU A 197 11.02 -12.79 2.51
C GLU A 197 9.54 -12.87 2.13
N LEU A 198 8.96 -11.79 1.58
CA LEU A 198 7.56 -11.77 1.16
C LEU A 198 7.36 -12.48 -0.18
N ILE A 199 8.27 -12.27 -1.13
CA ILE A 199 8.16 -12.80 -2.51
C ILE A 199 8.55 -14.28 -2.57
N ASN A 200 9.56 -14.69 -1.82
CA ASN A 200 10.06 -16.06 -1.84
C ASN A 200 9.31 -17.00 -0.88
N TRP A 201 8.28 -16.50 -0.19
CA TRP A 201 7.53 -17.28 0.79
C TRP A 201 6.65 -18.35 0.14
N ASP A 202 6.79 -19.59 0.59
CA ASP A 202 6.05 -20.72 0.04
C ASP A 202 4.52 -20.62 0.18
N ALA A 203 4.01 -19.94 1.22
CA ALA A 203 2.58 -19.69 1.35
C ALA A 203 2.07 -18.66 0.33
N GLU A 204 2.88 -17.67 -0.03
CA GLU A 204 2.54 -16.71 -1.08
C GLU A 204 2.59 -17.38 -2.46
N LYS A 205 3.59 -18.23 -2.72
CA LYS A 205 3.61 -19.07 -3.92
C LYS A 205 2.38 -19.97 -4.01
N TYR A 206 1.88 -20.49 -2.87
CA TYR A 206 0.64 -21.26 -2.82
C TYR A 206 -0.61 -20.40 -3.10
N ARG A 207 -0.71 -19.20 -2.52
CA ARG A 207 -1.79 -18.23 -2.79
C ARG A 207 -1.82 -17.82 -4.28
N GLN A 208 -0.66 -17.55 -4.87
CA GLN A 208 -0.55 -17.21 -6.29
C GLN A 208 -1.04 -18.35 -7.19
N LYS A 209 -0.71 -19.60 -6.86
CA LYS A 209 -1.23 -20.78 -7.58
C LYS A 209 -2.76 -20.89 -7.52
N LEU A 210 -3.37 -20.58 -6.37
CA LEU A 210 -4.83 -20.59 -6.23
C LEU A 210 -5.51 -19.48 -7.05
N ASN A 211 -4.95 -18.26 -7.05
CA ASN A 211 -5.48 -17.16 -7.85
C ASN A 211 -5.36 -17.41 -9.36
N ALA A 212 -4.26 -18.03 -9.80
CA ALA A 212 -4.05 -18.38 -11.21
C ALA A 212 -4.96 -19.53 -11.70
N ALA A 213 -5.40 -20.42 -10.80
CA ALA A 213 -6.27 -21.55 -11.13
C ALA A 213 -7.78 -21.21 -11.13
N GLY A 214 -8.16 -20.05 -10.57
CA GLY A 214 -9.54 -19.57 -10.53
C GLY A 214 -9.86 -18.45 -11.54
N SER A 215 -8.95 -18.18 -12.48
CA SER A 215 -9.10 -17.16 -13.54
C SER A 215 -9.52 -17.80 -14.86
#